data_AF-A0A7V0NYI3-F1
#
_entry.id   AF-A0A7V0NYI3-F1
#
_cell.length_a   1.000
_cell.length_b   1.000
_cell.length_c   1.000
_cell.angle_alpha   90.00
_cell.angle_beta   90.00
_cell.angle_gamma   90.00
#
_symmetry.space_group_name_H-M   'P 1'
#
loop_
_entity.id
_entity.type
_entity.pdbx_description
1 polymer ?
#
loop_
_entity_poly.entity_id
_entity_poly.type
_entity_poly.pdbx_seq_one_letter_code
_entity_poly.pdbx_strand_id
1 'polypeptide(L)'
;MNKHLLSIYTKLVILVIFFFSLQSCGTNDWSVPKALKAFLTLVDQIDDDNDTVGGFGAGAHNQTEWNIVDEWVELQPGQTSGDFTSRVMDAGSSVSWASIMWTPQRPLYKELPDNSQSETAYSEGNANMTGSVLLMHMNESDGTIEDTSGNNNDGTAYGGVTYGAAGRFNT
;
A
#
# COMPACT_ATOMS: atom_id res chain seq x y z
N MET A 1 24.81 45.67 11.20
CA MET A 1 24.11 46.81 10.55
C MET A 1 23.99 46.42 9.08
N ASN A 2 22.88 46.01 8.49
CA ASN A 2 21.46 46.24 8.71
C ASN A 2 20.64 44.97 8.44
N LYS A 3 19.53 44.84 9.16
CA LYS A 3 18.45 43.89 8.92
C LYS A 3 17.62 44.37 7.73
N HIS A 4 17.16 43.47 6.86
CA HIS A 4 15.89 43.65 6.17
C HIS A 4 15.20 42.30 5.97
N LEU A 5 14.33 41.99 6.93
CA LEU A 5 13.15 41.16 6.72
C LEU A 5 12.27 41.85 5.67
N LEU A 6 11.85 41.12 4.63
CA LEU A 6 10.56 41.38 4.02
C LEU A 6 9.95 40.07 3.52
N SER A 7 9.06 39.53 4.35
CA SER A 7 8.08 38.51 3.99
C SER A 7 7.05 39.14 3.06
N ILE A 8 6.83 38.54 1.89
CA ILE A 8 5.62 38.77 1.10
C ILE A 8 5.09 37.40 0.69
N TYR A 9 4.26 36.82 1.57
CA TYR A 9 3.28 35.82 1.18
C TYR A 9 2.25 36.51 0.29
N THR A 10 2.39 36.41 -1.03
CA THR A 10 1.29 36.80 -1.91
C THR A 10 0.32 35.62 -1.99
N LYS A 11 -0.63 35.58 -1.04
CA LYS A 11 -1.84 34.76 -1.16
C LYS A 11 -2.61 35.27 -2.38
N LEU A 12 -2.61 34.51 -3.47
CA LEU A 12 -3.58 34.70 -4.54
C LEU A 12 -4.92 34.15 -4.04
N VAL A 13 -5.78 35.03 -3.53
CA VAL A 13 -7.17 34.72 -3.21
C VAL A 13 -8.00 35.02 -4.46
N ILE A 14 -8.34 33.99 -5.24
CA ILE A 14 -9.36 34.13 -6.27
C ILE A 14 -10.72 34.00 -5.56
N LEU A 15 -11.36 35.14 -5.31
CA LEU A 15 -12.74 35.20 -4.84
C LEU A 15 -13.67 35.09 -6.06
N VAL A 16 -14.15 33.88 -6.37
CA VAL A 16 -15.23 33.70 -7.35
C VAL A 16 -16.57 33.83 -6.62
N ILE A 17 -17.22 34.99 -6.74
CA ILE A 17 -18.61 35.17 -6.31
C ILE A 17 -19.51 34.71 -7.46
N PHE A 18 -20.19 33.58 -7.30
CA PHE A 18 -21.28 33.20 -8.20
C PHE A 18 -22.56 33.94 -7.78
N PHE A 19 -23.01 34.90 -8.58
CA PHE A 19 -24.38 35.41 -8.50
C PHE A 19 -25.29 34.50 -9.32
N PHE A 20 -26.21 33.78 -8.65
CA PHE A 20 -27.33 33.14 -9.32
C PHE A 20 -28.62 33.89 -8.98
N SER A 21 -29.28 34.48 -9.97
CA SER A 21 -30.66 34.95 -9.83
C SER A 21 -31.61 33.80 -10.15
N LEU A 22 -32.31 33.29 -9.14
CA LEU A 22 -33.40 32.33 -9.34
C LEU A 22 -34.69 33.09 -9.61
N GLN A 23 -35.18 33.01 -10.84
CA GLN A 23 -36.50 33.49 -11.21
C GLN A 23 -37.49 32.32 -11.08
N SER A 24 -38.46 32.43 -10.17
CA SER A 24 -39.50 31.40 -10.04
C SER A 24 -40.46 31.48 -11.23
N CYS A 25 -40.48 30.46 -12.08
CA CYS A 25 -41.66 30.17 -12.88
C CYS A 25 -42.45 29.12 -12.11
N GLY A 26 -43.65 29.48 -11.68
CA GLY A 26 -44.48 28.66 -10.81
C GLY A 26 -44.73 27.27 -11.38
N THR A 27 -44.51 26.25 -10.57
CA THR A 27 -45.55 25.43 -9.93
C THR A 27 -44.85 24.67 -8.80
N ASN A 28 -45.54 24.59 -7.67
CA ASN A 28 -45.30 23.74 -6.51
C ASN A 28 -44.74 22.33 -6.84
N ASP A 29 -43.43 22.24 -6.97
CA ASP A 29 -42.70 20.98 -6.88
C ASP A 29 -41.79 21.07 -5.65
N TRP A 30 -42.25 20.50 -4.53
CA TRP A 30 -41.49 20.40 -3.27
C TRP A 30 -40.51 19.24 -3.26
N SER A 31 -40.01 18.83 -4.43
CA SER A 31 -38.82 18.00 -4.50
C SER A 31 -37.64 18.86 -4.06
N VAL A 32 -37.40 18.90 -2.75
CA VAL A 32 -36.11 19.28 -2.16
C VAL A 32 -35.05 18.63 -3.04
N PRO A 33 -34.11 19.37 -3.66
CA PRO A 33 -33.08 18.76 -4.48
C PRO A 33 -32.45 17.68 -3.61
N LYS A 34 -32.64 16.42 -4.03
CA LYS A 34 -32.23 15.21 -3.32
C LYS A 34 -30.91 15.52 -2.67
N ALA A 35 -30.93 15.71 -1.34
CA ALA A 35 -29.79 16.25 -0.61
C ALA A 35 -28.57 15.48 -1.09
N LEU A 36 -27.66 16.16 -1.77
CA LEU A 36 -26.40 15.59 -2.19
C LEU A 36 -25.67 15.35 -0.87
N LYS A 37 -25.92 14.19 -0.27
CA LYS A 37 -25.18 13.71 0.88
C LYS A 37 -23.75 13.61 0.38
N ALA A 38 -22.94 14.59 0.74
CA ALA A 38 -21.51 14.45 0.71
C ALA A 38 -21.19 13.30 1.66
N PHE A 39 -21.07 12.10 1.11
CA PHE A 39 -20.38 11.04 1.80
C PHE A 39 -18.92 11.48 1.86
N LEU A 40 -18.35 11.51 3.05
CA LEU A 40 -16.91 11.44 3.18
C LEU A 40 -16.56 10.01 2.77
N THR A 41 -16.47 9.78 1.47
CA THR A 41 -15.77 8.62 0.97
C THR A 41 -14.35 8.81 1.47
N LEU A 42 -13.91 7.93 2.37
CA LEU A 42 -12.50 7.58 2.39
C LEU A 42 -12.23 7.16 0.95
N VAL A 43 -11.70 8.08 0.14
CA VAL A 43 -11.21 7.70 -1.17
C VAL A 43 -10.05 6.81 -0.81
N ASP A 44 -10.29 5.52 -0.96
CA ASP A 44 -9.24 4.55 -0.87
C ASP A 44 -8.23 4.94 -1.94
N GLN A 45 -7.11 5.53 -1.54
CA GLN A 45 -5.99 5.81 -2.41
C GLN A 45 -5.07 4.57 -2.39
N ILE A 46 -5.67 3.38 -2.42
CA ILE A 46 -5.00 2.23 -2.98
C ILE A 46 -4.81 2.58 -4.46
N ASP A 47 -3.67 2.20 -5.04
CA ASP A 47 -3.51 2.14 -6.50
C ASP A 47 -4.37 0.98 -7.04
N ASP A 48 -5.67 1.07 -6.76
CA ASP A 48 -6.83 0.24 -7.13
C ASP A 48 -8.00 1.21 -7.35
N ASP A 49 -7.71 2.37 -7.95
CA ASP A 49 -8.77 3.23 -8.45
C ASP A 49 -9.45 2.45 -9.57
N ASN A 50 -10.61 1.88 -9.24
CA ASN A 50 -11.54 1.10 -10.07
C ASN A 50 -12.04 1.85 -11.33
N ASP A 51 -11.10 2.35 -12.12
CA ASP A 51 -11.16 2.74 -13.52
C ASP A 51 -10.81 1.49 -14.35
N THR A 52 -11.36 1.41 -15.55
CA THR A 52 -11.07 0.38 -16.55
C THR A 52 -9.59 0.21 -16.94
N VAL A 53 -8.70 1.11 -16.51
CA VAL A 53 -7.23 1.01 -16.65
C VAL A 53 -6.52 0.91 -15.28
N GLY A 54 -7.30 0.75 -14.20
CA GLY A 54 -6.99 1.01 -12.79
C GLY A 54 -5.72 0.41 -12.21
N GLY A 55 -5.18 1.13 -11.23
CA GLY A 55 -3.99 0.76 -10.48
C GLY A 55 -2.68 1.10 -11.16
N PHE A 56 -1.66 0.25 -10.93
CA PHE A 56 -0.31 0.51 -11.45
C PHE A 56 -0.26 0.62 -12.99
N GLY A 57 -1.27 0.12 -13.71
CA GLY A 57 -1.38 0.24 -15.17
C GLY A 57 -1.45 1.68 -15.71
N ALA A 58 -1.79 2.66 -14.87
CA ALA A 58 -1.79 4.07 -15.24
C ALA A 58 -0.46 4.79 -14.97
N GLY A 59 0.58 4.08 -14.51
CA GLY A 59 1.95 4.59 -14.40
C GLY A 59 2.74 4.53 -15.72
N ALA A 60 3.97 5.00 -15.70
CA ALA A 60 4.89 4.88 -16.83
C ALA A 60 5.76 3.62 -16.68
N HIS A 61 5.68 2.76 -17.69
CA HIS A 61 6.40 1.49 -17.74
C HIS A 61 7.59 1.57 -18.71
N ASN A 62 8.78 1.18 -18.25
CA ASN A 62 9.98 0.97 -19.08
C ASN A 62 10.48 -0.45 -18.82
N GLN A 63 10.36 -1.35 -19.81
CA GLN A 63 10.71 -2.78 -19.66
C GLN A 63 9.89 -3.52 -18.57
N THR A 64 8.85 -2.88 -18.04
CA THR A 64 7.85 -3.46 -17.14
C THR A 64 6.48 -3.44 -17.81
N GLU A 65 5.52 -4.18 -17.27
CA GLU A 65 4.12 -4.15 -17.68
C GLU A 65 3.20 -4.38 -16.49
N TRP A 66 1.97 -3.87 -16.58
CA TRP A 66 0.91 -4.15 -15.63
C TRP A 66 0.14 -5.40 -16.07
N ASN A 67 0.17 -6.44 -15.24
CA ASN A 67 -0.62 -7.63 -15.44
C ASN A 67 -2.02 -7.40 -14.83
N ILE A 68 -3.00 -7.08 -15.69
CA ILE A 68 -4.38 -6.81 -15.28
C ILE A 68 -5.12 -8.05 -14.75
N VAL A 69 -4.62 -9.26 -15.03
CA VAL A 69 -5.27 -10.50 -14.59
C VAL A 69 -4.83 -10.85 -13.18
N ASP A 70 -3.53 -10.76 -12.91
CA ASP A 70 -2.93 -11.18 -11.63
C ASP A 70 -2.65 -10.01 -10.67
N GLU A 71 -2.85 -8.78 -11.15
CA GLU A 71 -2.78 -7.50 -10.45
C GLU A 71 -1.38 -7.21 -9.86
N TRP A 72 -0.34 -7.29 -10.68
CA TRP A 72 1.01 -6.86 -10.32
C TRP A 72 1.76 -6.19 -11.48
N VAL A 73 2.79 -5.42 -11.14
CA VAL A 73 3.80 -4.96 -12.11
C VAL A 73 4.84 -6.06 -12.29
N GLU A 74 5.07 -6.48 -13.53
CA GLU A 74 6.07 -7.48 -13.89
C GLU A 74 7.05 -6.98 -14.95
N LEU A 75 8.14 -7.72 -15.17
CA LEU A 75 9.05 -7.47 -16.28
C LEU A 75 8.41 -7.95 -17.58
N GLN A 76 8.58 -7.16 -18.64
CA GLN A 76 8.20 -7.60 -19.98
C GLN A 76 9.00 -8.85 -20.38
N PRO A 77 8.46 -9.72 -21.26
CA PRO A 77 9.16 -10.90 -21.74
C PRO A 77 10.55 -10.57 -22.29
N GLY A 78 11.56 -11.30 -21.80
CA GLY A 78 12.95 -11.15 -22.24
C GLY A 78 13.73 -10.03 -21.55
N GLN A 79 13.13 -9.30 -20.60
CA GLN A 79 13.84 -8.31 -19.80
C GLN A 79 14.36 -8.94 -18.51
N THR A 80 15.52 -8.47 -18.03
CA THR A 80 16.09 -8.84 -16.72
C THR A 80 16.03 -7.70 -15.71
N SER A 81 15.60 -6.53 -16.15
CA SER A 81 15.45 -5.30 -15.37
C SER A 81 14.47 -4.37 -16.07
N GLY A 82 13.85 -3.47 -15.31
CA GLY A 82 12.98 -2.43 -15.84
C GLY A 82 12.63 -1.42 -14.76
N ASP A 83 12.11 -0.28 -15.19
CA ASP A 83 11.68 0.80 -14.32
C ASP A 83 10.16 0.96 -14.41
N PHE A 84 9.55 1.21 -13.27
CA PHE A 84 8.17 1.65 -13.18
C PHE A 84 8.15 2.99 -12.46
N THR A 85 7.49 3.98 -13.05
CA THR A 85 7.26 5.28 -12.41
C THR A 85 5.78 5.43 -12.14
N SER A 86 5.41 5.51 -10.86
CA SER A 86 4.02 5.72 -10.46
C SER A 86 3.52 7.08 -10.94
N ARG A 87 2.20 7.19 -11.05
CA ARG A 87 1.50 8.47 -11.20
C ARG A 87 1.61 9.28 -9.90
N VAL A 88 1.27 10.57 -10.00
CA VAL A 88 1.13 11.43 -8.83
C VAL A 88 -0.20 11.13 -8.16
N MET A 89 -0.15 10.69 -6.91
CA MET A 89 -1.35 10.60 -6.07
C MET A 89 -1.65 11.98 -5.48
N ASP A 90 -2.82 12.52 -5.77
CA ASP A 90 -3.25 13.85 -5.34
C ASP A 90 -4.64 13.76 -4.69
N ALA A 91 -4.76 14.31 -3.48
CA ALA A 91 -6.02 14.39 -2.74
C ALA A 91 -7.02 15.38 -3.36
N GLY A 92 -6.64 16.11 -4.42
CA GLY A 92 -7.47 17.08 -5.14
C GLY A 92 -7.85 18.31 -4.29
N SER A 93 -7.26 18.44 -3.11
CA SER A 93 -7.54 19.47 -2.12
C SER A 93 -6.36 19.65 -1.17
N SER A 94 -6.30 20.80 -0.49
CA SER A 94 -5.26 21.08 0.50
C SER A 94 -5.50 20.25 1.76
N VAL A 95 -4.81 19.12 1.87
CA VAL A 95 -4.82 18.25 3.05
C VAL A 95 -3.43 18.14 3.66
N SER A 96 -3.36 17.87 4.97
CA SER A 96 -2.10 17.53 5.64
C SER A 96 -1.95 16.02 5.66
N TRP A 97 -0.90 15.52 5.02
CA TRP A 97 -0.53 14.11 5.05
C TRP A 97 0.28 13.84 6.33
N ALA A 98 -0.22 12.96 7.19
CA ALA A 98 0.44 12.62 8.47
C ALA A 98 1.14 11.26 8.42
N SER A 99 0.62 10.33 7.63
CA SER A 99 1.17 8.99 7.47
C SER A 99 0.93 8.45 6.06
N ILE A 100 1.80 7.55 5.65
CA ILE A 100 1.62 6.65 4.51
C ILE A 100 1.56 5.24 5.08
N MET A 101 0.57 4.46 4.67
CA MET A 101 0.46 3.04 5.02
C MET A 101 0.07 2.27 3.76
N TRP A 102 0.64 1.07 3.60
CA TRP A 102 0.24 0.13 2.57
C TRP A 102 0.13 -1.26 3.19
N THR A 103 -0.87 -2.02 2.77
CA THR A 103 -0.92 -3.46 2.97
C THR A 103 -0.82 -4.08 1.59
N PRO A 104 0.21 -4.90 1.31
CA PRO A 104 0.29 -5.54 0.00
C PRO A 104 -0.87 -6.52 -0.17
N GLN A 105 -1.21 -6.86 -1.42
CA GLN A 105 -2.22 -7.88 -1.71
C GLN A 105 -1.82 -9.26 -1.18
N ARG A 106 -0.51 -9.54 -1.11
CA ARG A 106 0.07 -10.84 -0.74
C ARG A 106 1.22 -10.70 0.28
N PRO A 107 1.45 -11.71 1.12
CA PRO A 107 2.53 -11.76 2.12
C PRO A 107 3.91 -12.02 1.49
N LEU A 108 4.44 -11.05 0.74
CA LEU A 108 5.75 -11.20 0.08
C LEU A 108 6.89 -10.65 0.95
N TYR A 109 8.09 -11.23 0.79
CA TYR A 109 9.35 -10.78 1.41
C TYR A 109 9.35 -10.72 2.94
N LYS A 110 8.72 -11.70 3.58
CA LYS A 110 8.70 -11.85 5.04
C LYS A 110 8.80 -13.32 5.42
N GLU A 111 9.11 -13.57 6.69
CA GLU A 111 9.09 -14.90 7.29
C GLU A 111 7.66 -15.46 7.39
N LEU A 112 7.56 -16.79 7.40
CA LEU A 112 6.30 -17.51 7.65
C LEU A 112 5.85 -17.31 9.11
N PRO A 113 4.54 -17.36 9.39
CA PRO A 113 4.05 -17.15 10.75
C PRO A 113 4.35 -18.34 11.67
N ASP A 114 4.77 -18.03 12.89
CA ASP A 114 5.04 -19.01 13.95
C ASP A 114 3.76 -19.72 14.43
N ASN A 115 3.94 -20.74 15.28
CA ASN A 115 2.90 -21.37 16.09
C ASN A 115 1.70 -21.89 15.28
N SER A 116 1.99 -22.42 14.08
CA SER A 116 0.98 -22.92 13.15
C SER A 116 -0.11 -21.90 12.80
N GLN A 117 0.18 -20.61 12.92
CA GLN A 117 -0.81 -19.56 12.65
C GLN A 117 -1.06 -19.41 11.15
N SER A 118 -2.27 -18.96 10.80
CA SER A 118 -2.58 -18.55 9.43
C SER A 118 -2.54 -17.05 9.31
N GLU A 119 -1.97 -16.54 8.23
CA GLU A 119 -2.08 -15.13 7.90
C GLU A 119 -3.51 -14.77 7.51
N THR A 120 -3.94 -13.56 7.87
CA THR A 120 -5.30 -13.06 7.59
C THR A 120 -5.33 -11.60 7.16
N ALA A 121 -4.16 -10.94 7.13
CA ALA A 121 -4.05 -9.51 6.87
C ALA A 121 -4.03 -9.16 5.37
N TYR A 122 -3.87 -10.15 4.50
CA TYR A 122 -3.71 -9.96 3.06
C TYR A 122 -4.99 -10.41 2.34
N SER A 123 -5.35 -9.75 1.24
CA SER A 123 -6.52 -10.15 0.44
C SER A 123 -6.27 -11.49 -0.27
N GLU A 124 -5.01 -11.80 -0.57
CA GLU A 124 -4.63 -13.01 -1.30
C GLU A 124 -3.34 -13.63 -0.76
N GLY A 125 -3.11 -14.90 -1.11
CA GLY A 125 -1.84 -15.57 -0.89
C GLY A 125 -1.44 -15.78 0.57
N ASN A 126 -2.35 -15.59 1.53
CA ASN A 126 -2.10 -15.85 2.96
C ASN A 126 -1.51 -17.24 3.17
N ALA A 127 -0.40 -17.33 3.90
CA ALA A 127 0.15 -18.60 4.32
C ALA A 127 -0.77 -19.22 5.40
N ASN A 128 -1.19 -20.47 5.18
CA ASN A 128 -1.87 -21.27 6.19
C ASN A 128 -0.90 -22.30 6.76
N MET A 129 -0.39 -22.05 7.97
CA MET A 129 0.53 -22.96 8.65
C MET A 129 -0.19 -23.95 9.57
N THR A 130 -1.52 -24.05 9.51
CA THR A 130 -2.29 -24.97 10.37
C THR A 130 -1.83 -26.40 10.19
N GLY A 131 -1.42 -27.05 11.29
CA GLY A 131 -0.94 -28.42 11.26
C GLY A 131 0.52 -28.57 10.81
N SER A 132 1.27 -27.47 10.71
CA SER A 132 2.72 -27.54 10.54
C SER A 132 3.35 -28.25 11.73
N VAL A 133 4.12 -29.29 11.45
CA VAL A 133 4.82 -30.10 12.47
C VAL A 133 6.20 -29.53 12.80
N LEU A 134 6.79 -28.80 11.85
CA LEU A 134 8.13 -28.25 11.94
C LEU A 134 8.21 -26.95 11.16
N LEU A 135 8.79 -25.91 11.77
CA LEU A 135 9.13 -24.65 11.11
C LEU A 135 10.44 -24.17 11.71
N MET A 136 11.46 -23.99 10.88
CA MET A 136 12.79 -23.55 11.29
C MET A 136 13.16 -22.34 10.44
N HIS A 137 13.23 -21.15 11.05
CA HIS A 137 13.63 -19.92 10.34
C HIS A 137 15.14 -19.88 10.08
N MET A 138 15.92 -20.54 10.94
CA MET A 138 17.39 -20.62 10.83
C MET A 138 18.09 -19.25 10.82
N ASN A 139 17.48 -18.25 11.48
CA ASN A 139 18.02 -16.90 11.62
C ASN A 139 18.58 -16.63 13.03
N GLU A 140 18.81 -17.68 13.82
CA GLU A 140 19.42 -17.56 15.15
C GLU A 140 20.88 -17.08 15.07
N SER A 141 21.29 -16.27 16.06
CA SER A 141 22.66 -15.76 16.16
C SER A 141 23.64 -16.75 16.81
N ASP A 142 23.13 -17.69 17.59
CA ASP A 142 23.85 -18.80 18.21
C ASP A 142 22.86 -19.86 18.73
N GLY A 143 23.39 -20.95 19.29
CA GLY A 143 22.60 -21.87 20.11
C GLY A 143 21.79 -22.90 19.33
N THR A 144 20.60 -23.21 19.85
CA THR A 144 19.68 -24.22 19.32
C THR A 144 19.01 -23.68 18.06
N ILE A 145 18.77 -24.55 17.05
CA ILE A 145 17.92 -24.19 15.91
C ILE A 145 16.48 -24.40 16.35
N GLU A 146 15.71 -23.32 16.51
CA GLU A 146 14.42 -23.34 17.19
C GLU A 146 13.29 -23.77 16.25
N ASP A 147 12.47 -24.73 16.70
CA ASP A 147 11.23 -25.09 16.03
C ASP A 147 10.11 -24.10 16.38
N THR A 148 9.94 -23.09 15.55
CA THR A 148 8.91 -22.06 15.70
C THR A 148 7.51 -22.52 15.25
N SER A 149 7.32 -23.81 14.91
CA SER A 149 5.98 -24.34 14.64
C SER A 149 5.09 -24.45 15.87
N GLY A 150 5.70 -24.44 17.06
CA GLY A 150 5.05 -24.63 18.36
C GLY A 150 5.06 -26.09 18.86
N ASN A 151 5.79 -26.99 18.20
CA ASN A 151 5.86 -28.42 18.57
C ASN A 151 7.16 -28.81 19.30
N ASN A 152 8.06 -27.86 19.57
CA ASN A 152 9.32 -28.07 20.30
C ASN A 152 10.22 -29.17 19.71
N ASN A 153 10.20 -29.34 18.38
CA ASN A 153 11.10 -30.26 17.68
C ASN A 153 12.45 -29.59 17.34
N ASP A 154 13.04 -28.94 18.34
CA ASP A 154 14.25 -28.14 18.18
C ASP A 154 15.42 -28.94 17.61
N GLY A 155 16.17 -28.30 16.71
CA GLY A 155 17.32 -28.87 16.05
C GLY A 155 18.60 -28.73 16.87
N THR A 156 19.42 -29.78 16.87
CA THR A 156 20.79 -29.73 17.39
C THR A 156 21.77 -29.52 16.24
N ALA A 157 22.51 -28.40 16.26
CA ALA A 157 23.54 -28.15 15.28
C ALA A 157 24.73 -29.12 15.42
N TYR A 158 25.25 -29.59 14.28
CA TYR A 158 26.39 -30.49 14.22
C TYR A 158 27.37 -30.03 13.14
N GLY A 159 28.68 -30.19 13.39
CA GLY A 159 29.71 -29.91 12.39
C GLY A 159 30.14 -28.44 12.22
N GLY A 160 29.92 -27.59 13.22
CA GLY A 160 30.37 -26.20 13.20
C GLY A 160 29.51 -25.29 12.33
N VAL A 161 28.18 -25.36 12.51
CA VAL A 161 27.21 -24.50 11.83
C VAL A 161 27.56 -23.03 12.05
N THR A 162 27.49 -22.23 10.98
CA THR A 162 27.69 -20.79 11.04
C THR A 162 26.35 -20.10 11.27
N TYR A 163 26.27 -19.28 12.31
CA TYR A 163 25.07 -18.54 12.72
C TYR A 163 25.19 -17.06 12.38
N GLY A 164 24.07 -16.33 12.47
CA GLY A 164 24.05 -14.88 12.22
C GLY A 164 24.49 -14.48 10.81
N ALA A 165 24.44 -15.41 9.86
CA ALA A 165 24.64 -15.12 8.46
C ALA A 165 23.44 -14.31 7.93
N ALA A 166 23.69 -13.29 7.12
CA ALA A 166 22.61 -12.50 6.53
C ALA A 166 21.73 -13.38 5.62
N GLY A 167 20.48 -13.59 6.02
CA GLY A 167 19.47 -14.26 5.22
C GLY A 167 18.90 -13.37 4.11
N ARG A 168 18.04 -13.95 3.25
CA ARG A 168 17.38 -13.20 2.16
C ARG A 168 16.47 -12.09 2.68
N PHE A 169 15.87 -12.27 3.85
CA PHE A 169 14.96 -11.31 4.46
C PHE A 169 15.64 -10.43 5.51
N ASN A 170 16.87 -10.79 5.94
CA ASN A 170 17.68 -10.06 6.91
C ASN A 170 16.89 -9.63 8.16
N THR A 171 16.03 -10.54 8.64
CA THR A 171 15.13 -10.39 9.80
C THR A 171 15.70 -11.04 11.04
#